data_AF-A0A2H6A1P0-F1
#
_entry.id   AF-A0A2H6A1P0-F1
#
_cell.length_a   1.000
_cell.length_b   1.000
_cell.length_c   1.000
_cell.angle_alpha   90.00
_cell.angle_beta   90.00
_cell.angle_gamma   90.00
#
_symmetry.space_group_name_H-M   'P 1'
#
loop_
_entity.id
_entity.type
_entity.pdbx_description
1 polymer ?
#
loop_
_entity_poly.entity_id
_entity_poly.type
_entity_poly.pdbx_seq_one_letter_code
_entity_poly.pdbx_strand_id
1 'polypeptide(L)'
;MYAREIRVSELSRSCATRESGRRVYPRLAEAFDAARAAGHELVVSFEGIPLVTPSFLDETLVRLVRDRERGSILVKGVGEVAIRILEKLLETTGKQVELRRESHGVFRLQRAA
;
A
#
# COMPACT_ATOMS: atom_id res chain seq x y z
N MET A 1 -8.34 -18.90 -0.86
CA MET A 1 -7.28 -17.95 -1.22
C MET A 1 -6.46 -17.67 0.03
N TYR A 2 -5.18 -18.02 0.05
CA TYR A 2 -4.29 -17.63 1.14
C TYR A 2 -3.77 -16.22 0.86
N ALA A 3 -3.78 -15.35 1.85
CA ALA A 3 -3.21 -14.01 1.75
C ALA A 3 -1.83 -14.01 2.39
N ARG A 4 -0.85 -13.37 1.74
CA ARG A 4 0.48 -13.15 2.32
C ARG A 4 0.47 -11.79 2.99
N GLU A 5 0.68 -11.75 4.30
CA GLU A 5 0.79 -10.49 5.04
C GLU A 5 2.25 -10.04 5.19
N ILE A 6 2.50 -8.75 4.92
CA ILE A 6 3.74 -8.04 5.27
C ILE A 6 3.42 -6.98 6.32
N ARG A 7 4.15 -7.00 7.42
CA ARG A 7 4.04 -5.98 8.47
C ARG A 7 5.11 -4.92 8.24
N VAL A 8 4.69 -3.68 7.97
CA VAL A 8 5.62 -2.58 7.70
C VAL A 8 6.44 -2.21 8.95
N SER A 9 5.92 -2.50 10.15
CA SER A 9 6.63 -2.28 11.41
C SER A 9 7.91 -3.11 11.55
N GLU A 10 8.03 -4.22 10.80
CA GLU A 10 9.25 -5.04 10.71
C GLU A 10 10.28 -4.45 9.74
N LEU A 11 9.85 -3.56 8.84
CA LEU A 11 10.67 -2.96 7.79
C LEU A 11 11.10 -1.53 8.13
N SER A 12 10.25 -0.79 8.84
CA SER A 12 10.51 0.59 9.23
C SER A 12 9.79 0.97 10.51
N ARG A 13 10.47 1.79 11.33
CA ARG A 13 9.89 2.43 12.53
C ARG A 13 9.21 3.78 12.23
N SER A 14 9.39 4.31 11.01
CA SER A 14 8.84 5.60 10.59
C SER A 14 8.34 5.53 9.15
N CYS A 15 7.06 5.84 8.95
CA CYS A 15 6.41 5.91 7.64
C CYS A 15 6.03 7.35 7.28
N ALA A 16 6.94 8.28 7.53
CA ALA A 16 6.66 9.72 7.46
C ALA A 16 7.06 10.38 6.14
N THR A 17 7.98 9.80 5.36
CA THR A 17 8.63 10.50 4.23
C THR A 17 8.72 9.63 2.97
N ARG A 18 8.94 10.26 1.81
CA ARG A 18 9.28 9.53 0.58
C ARG A 18 10.59 8.75 0.72
N GLU A 19 11.59 9.31 1.38
CA GLU A 19 12.88 8.64 1.57
C GLU A 19 12.74 7.32 2.36
N SER A 20 11.96 7.34 3.46
CA SER A 20 11.63 6.11 4.18
C SER A 20 10.84 5.14 3.31
N GLY A 21 9.91 5.64 2.50
CA GLY A 21 9.19 4.85 1.49
C GLY A 21 10.12 4.14 0.49
N ARG A 22 11.12 4.84 -0.06
CA ARG A 22 12.10 4.27 -1.00
C ARG A 22 12.92 3.13 -0.40
N ARG A 23 13.19 3.17 0.90
CA ARG A 23 13.90 2.10 1.62
C ARG A 23 13.03 0.86 1.81
N VAL A 24 11.72 1.05 2.03
CA VAL A 24 10.75 -0.03 2.25
C VAL A 24 10.27 -0.65 0.94
N TYR A 25 10.17 0.15 -0.13
CA TYR A 25 9.60 -0.25 -1.42
C TYR A 25 10.20 -1.56 -2.00
N PRO A 26 11.52 -1.78 -2.04
CA PRO A 26 12.07 -3.02 -2.61
C PRO A 26 11.54 -4.28 -1.94
N ARG A 27 11.38 -4.26 -0.61
CA ARG A 27 10.84 -5.41 0.14
C ARG A 27 9.36 -5.63 -0.15
N LEU A 28 8.58 -4.56 -0.30
CA LEU A 28 7.17 -4.65 -0.66
C LEU A 28 7.00 -5.18 -2.10
N ALA A 29 7.86 -4.74 -3.01
CA ALA A 29 7.95 -5.23 -4.37
C ALA A 29 8.24 -6.73 -4.44
N GLU A 30 9.30 -7.19 -3.78
CA GLU A 30 9.65 -8.61 -3.69
C GLU A 30 8.49 -9.44 -3.12
N ALA A 31 7.86 -8.96 -2.05
CA ALA A 31 6.74 -9.66 -1.41
C ALA A 31 5.50 -9.72 -2.31
N PHE A 32 5.23 -8.65 -3.06
CA PHE A 32 4.14 -8.58 -4.02
C PHE A 32 4.34 -9.60 -5.15
N ASP A 33 5.52 -9.61 -5.74
CA ASP A 33 5.85 -10.51 -6.85
C ASP A 33 5.80 -11.98 -6.39
N ALA A 34 6.29 -12.27 -5.18
CA ALA A 34 6.20 -13.60 -4.56
C ALA A 34 4.74 -14.01 -4.24
N ALA A 35 3.92 -13.12 -3.69
CA ALA A 35 2.52 -13.40 -3.43
C ALA A 35 1.77 -13.71 -4.74
N ARG A 36 2.01 -12.90 -5.78
CA ARG A 36 1.41 -13.09 -7.10
C ARG A 36 1.83 -14.42 -7.74
N ALA A 37 3.11 -14.77 -7.68
CA ALA A 37 3.61 -16.04 -8.21
C ALA A 37 2.94 -17.25 -7.54
N ALA A 38 2.56 -17.12 -6.27
CA ALA A 38 1.83 -18.13 -5.51
C ALA A 38 0.30 -18.07 -5.71
N GLY A 39 -0.23 -17.15 -6.53
CA GLY A 39 -1.68 -16.95 -6.67
C GLY A 39 -2.35 -16.37 -5.42
N HIS A 40 -1.56 -15.69 -4.58
CA HIS A 40 -1.99 -15.10 -3.32
C HIS A 40 -2.15 -13.59 -3.43
N GLU A 41 -3.04 -13.03 -2.61
CA GLU A 41 -3.17 -11.59 -2.44
C GLU A 41 -2.17 -11.09 -1.40
N LEU A 42 -1.52 -9.95 -1.67
CA LEU A 42 -0.66 -9.29 -0.69
C LEU A 42 -1.49 -8.40 0.23
N VAL A 43 -1.32 -8.59 1.53
CA VAL A 43 -1.83 -7.72 2.58
C VAL A 43 -0.65 -6.94 3.16
N VAL A 44 -0.73 -5.61 3.16
CA VAL A 44 0.26 -4.73 3.78
C VAL A 44 -0.34 -4.15 5.06
N SER A 45 0.22 -4.53 6.21
CA SER A 45 -0.22 -4.08 7.52
C SER A 45 0.67 -2.97 8.07
N PHE A 46 0.04 -1.87 8.48
CA PHE A 46 0.64 -0.74 9.19
C PHE A 46 0.27 -0.73 10.68
N GLU A 47 -0.29 -1.82 11.20
CA GLU A 47 -0.62 -1.93 12.62
C GLU A 47 0.61 -1.71 13.50
N GLY A 48 0.44 -0.91 14.55
CA GLY A 48 1.52 -0.53 15.46
C GLY A 48 2.43 0.59 14.94
N ILE A 49 2.16 1.17 13.76
CA ILE A 49 2.90 2.33 13.26
C ILE A 49 2.16 3.61 13.65
N PRO A 50 2.77 4.50 14.46
CA PRO A 50 2.09 5.67 15.00
C PRO A 50 1.78 6.74 13.95
N LEU A 51 2.55 6.79 12.87
CA LEU A 51 2.40 7.79 11.81
C LEU A 51 2.70 7.18 10.45
N VAL A 52 1.71 7.29 9.55
CA VAL A 52 1.82 6.92 8.14
C VAL A 52 1.37 8.11 7.32
N THR A 53 2.23 8.64 6.45
CA THR A 53 1.92 9.82 5.65
C THR A 53 1.51 9.45 4.22
N PRO A 54 0.70 10.29 3.55
CA PRO A 54 0.33 10.09 2.16
C PRO A 54 1.54 10.00 1.23
N SER A 55 2.57 10.80 1.47
CA SER A 55 3.80 10.77 0.65
C SER A 55 4.57 9.46 0.79
N PHE A 56 4.54 8.81 1.96
CA PHE A 56 5.09 7.48 2.13
C PHE A 56 4.28 6.45 1.34
N LEU A 57 2.94 6.50 1.45
CA LEU A 57 2.03 5.59 0.75
C LEU A 57 2.13 5.73 -0.78
N ASP A 58 2.29 6.96 -1.27
CA ASP A 58 2.53 7.28 -2.69
C ASP A 58 3.80 6.61 -3.22
N GLU A 59 4.93 6.79 -2.52
CA GLU A 59 6.22 6.22 -2.92
C GLU A 59 6.31 4.69 -2.72
N THR A 60 5.41 4.10 -1.92
CA THR A 60 5.37 2.66 -1.65
C THR A 60 4.21 1.97 -2.36
N LEU A 61 3.01 2.04 -1.81
CA LEU A 61 1.84 1.24 -2.21
C LEU A 61 1.28 1.68 -3.55
N VAL A 62 1.12 2.99 -3.76
CA VAL A 62 0.61 3.53 -5.03
C VAL A 62 1.60 3.20 -6.14
N ARG A 63 2.89 3.49 -5.90
CA ARG A 63 3.96 3.13 -6.83
C ARG A 63 3.97 1.62 -7.12
N LEU A 64 3.83 0.77 -6.09
CA LEU A 64 3.83 -0.69 -6.24
C LEU A 64 2.73 -1.15 -7.21
N VAL A 65 1.51 -0.66 -7.00
CA VAL A 65 0.33 -1.00 -7.81
C VAL A 65 0.40 -0.37 -9.21
N ARG A 66 0.94 0.84 -9.33
CA ARG A 66 1.12 1.53 -10.61
C ARG A 66 2.15 0.82 -11.50
N ASP A 67 3.30 0.49 -10.94
CA ASP A 67 4.44 -0.06 -11.68
C ASP A 67 4.19 -1.52 -12.14
N ARG A 68 3.21 -2.23 -11.55
CA ARG A 68 2.97 -3.65 -11.79
C ARG A 68 1.59 -3.89 -12.41
N GLU A 69 1.56 -4.51 -13.60
CA GLU A 69 0.31 -4.76 -14.32
C GLU A 69 -0.61 -5.73 -13.58
N ARG A 70 -1.92 -5.41 -13.48
CA ARG A 70 -2.97 -6.28 -12.91
C ARG A 70 -2.76 -6.67 -11.45
N GLY A 71 -2.20 -5.75 -10.65
CA GLY A 71 -2.04 -5.93 -9.21
C GLY A 71 -3.15 -5.28 -8.39
N SER A 72 -3.61 -5.99 -7.36
CA SER A 72 -4.30 -5.38 -6.23
C SER A 72 -3.65 -5.81 -4.93
N ILE A 73 -3.71 -4.93 -3.93
CA ILE A 73 -3.23 -5.19 -2.58
C ILE A 73 -4.30 -4.79 -1.58
N LEU A 74 -4.29 -5.46 -0.43
CA LEU A 74 -5.02 -5.02 0.74
C LEU A 74 -4.10 -4.25 1.68
N VAL A 75 -4.63 -3.21 2.30
CA VAL A 75 -3.91 -2.33 3.21
C VAL A 75 -4.69 -2.24 4.51
N LYS A 76 -4.02 -2.46 5.63
CA LYS A 76 -4.60 -2.45 6.97
C LYS A 76 -3.83 -1.53 7.91
N GLY A 77 -4.51 -1.01 8.93
CA GLY A 77 -3.84 -0.27 10.01
C GLY A 77 -3.35 1.14 9.63
N VAL A 78 -3.86 1.71 8.54
CA VAL A 78 -3.57 3.11 8.16
C VAL A 78 -4.68 4.01 8.71
N GLY A 79 -4.30 5.13 9.34
CA GLY A 79 -5.28 6.09 9.87
C GLY A 79 -6.15 6.71 8.78
N GLU A 80 -7.44 6.92 9.08
CA GLU A 80 -8.43 7.39 8.09
C GLU A 80 -8.04 8.75 7.45
N VAL A 81 -7.37 9.63 8.19
CA VAL A 81 -6.91 10.93 7.66
C VAL A 81 -5.89 10.74 6.54
N ALA A 82 -4.90 9.86 6.71
CA ALA A 82 -3.89 9.60 5.70
C ALA A 82 -4.50 8.98 4.44
N ILE A 83 -5.47 8.08 4.61
CA ILE A 83 -6.21 7.47 3.51
C ILE A 83 -7.04 8.50 2.73
N ARG A 84 -7.79 9.38 3.42
CA ARG A 84 -8.57 10.45 2.75
C ARG A 84 -7.68 11.42 1.97
N ILE A 85 -6.50 11.75 2.49
CA ILE A 85 -5.57 12.61 1.75
C ILE A 85 -5.01 11.86 0.54
N LEU A 86 -4.66 10.58 0.69
CA LEU A 86 -4.19 9.75 -0.42
C LEU A 86 -5.25 9.65 -1.52
N GLU A 87 -6.51 9.42 -1.18
CA GLU A 87 -7.64 9.37 -2.12
C GLU A 87 -7.71 10.64 -2.97
N LYS A 88 -7.71 11.82 -2.33
CA LYS A 88 -7.71 13.12 -3.04
C LYS A 88 -6.50 13.30 -3.95
N LEU A 89 -5.32 12.83 -3.53
CA LEU A 89 -4.11 12.90 -4.35
C LEU A 89 -4.26 12.04 -5.60
N LEU A 90 -4.80 10.82 -5.48
CA LEU A 90 -5.02 9.90 -6.60
C LEU A 90 -6.06 10.44 -7.59
N GLU A 91 -7.12 11.09 -7.10
CA GLU A 91 -8.09 11.79 -7.95
C GLU A 91 -7.43 12.88 -8.79
N THR A 92 -6.44 13.58 -8.22
CA THR A 92 -5.75 14.71 -8.87
C THR A 92 -4.67 14.24 -9.86
N THR A 93 -4.00 13.12 -9.61
CA THR A 93 -2.84 12.63 -10.40
C THR A 93 -3.19 11.71 -11.56
N GLY A 94 -4.47 11.61 -11.94
CA GLY A 94 -4.88 10.95 -13.19
C GLY A 94 -5.35 9.51 -13.06
N LYS A 95 -5.95 9.14 -11.92
CA LYS A 95 -6.73 7.90 -11.73
C LYS A 95 -6.06 6.60 -12.20
N GLN A 96 -4.73 6.44 -12.09
CA GLN A 96 -4.07 5.17 -12.44
C GLN A 96 -4.25 4.10 -11.36
N VAL A 97 -4.57 4.52 -10.14
CA VAL A 97 -4.77 3.65 -8.98
C VAL A 97 -6.10 4.04 -8.34
N GLU A 98 -6.95 3.05 -8.12
CA GLU A 98 -8.17 3.17 -7.35
C GLU A 98 -7.93 2.72 -5.91
N LEU A 99 -8.57 3.41 -4.99
CA LEU A 99 -8.65 3.05 -3.58
C LEU A 99 -10.12 2.72 -3.27
N ARG A 100 -10.37 1.55 -2.68
CA ARG A 100 -11.72 1.13 -2.25
C ARG A 100 -11.68 0.66 -0.81
N ARG A 101 -12.69 1.01 -0.01
CA ARG A 101 -12.83 0.50 1.36
C ARG A 101 -13.53 -0.85 1.31
N GLU A 102 -12.88 -1.90 1.83
CA GLU A 102 -13.46 -3.25 1.89
C GLU A 102 -14.18 -3.48 3.22
N SER A 103 -13.60 -3.00 4.32
CA SER A 103 -14.17 -3.10 5.66
C SER A 103 -13.59 -2.03 6.60
N HIS A 104 -13.90 -2.10 7.89
CA HIS A 104 -13.40 -1.11 8.86
C HIS A 104 -11.86 -1.22 8.99
N GLY A 105 -11.14 -0.16 8.58
CA GLY A 105 -9.67 -0.11 8.67
C GLY A 105 -8.93 -0.93 7.60
N VAL A 106 -9.64 -1.46 6.60
CA VAL A 106 -9.08 -2.23 5.49
C VAL A 106 -9.45 -1.61 4.16
N PHE A 107 -8.44 -1.34 3.34
CA PHE A 107 -8.56 -0.68 2.05
C PHE A 107 -7.89 -1.51 0.97
N ARG A 108 -8.53 -1.62 -0.19
CA ARG A 108 -7.98 -2.21 -1.40
C ARG A 108 -7.39 -1.10 -2.26
N LEU A 109 -6.11 -1.25 -2.63
CA LEU A 109 -5.53 -0.47 -3.72
C LEU A 109 -5.38 -1.37 -4.94
N GLN A 110 -5.83 -0.89 -6.08
CA GLN A 110 -5.74 -1.62 -7.34
C GLN A 110 -5.47 -0.65 -8.49
N ARG A 111 -4.90 -1.15 -9.57
CA ARG A 111 -4.76 -0.35 -10.77
C ARG A 111 -6.15 -0.03 -11.33
N ALA A 112 -6.38 1.21 -11.74
CA ALA A 112 -7.62 1.58 -12.40
C ALA A 112 -7.76 0.88 -13.75
N ALA A 113 -8.99 0.56 -14.11
CA ALA A 113 -9.37 -0.09 -15.36
C ALA A 113 -9.21 0.83 -16.58
#